data_AF-A0AAW0JLH4-F1
#
_entry.id   AF-A0AAW0JLH4-F1
#
_cell.length_a   1.000
_cell.length_b   1.000
_cell.length_c   1.000
_cell.angle_alpha   90.00
_cell.angle_beta   90.00
_cell.angle_gamma   90.00
#
_symmetry.space_group_name_H-M   'P 1'
#
loop_
_entity.id
_entity.type
_entity.pdbx_description
1 polymer ?
#
loop_
_entity_poly.entity_id
_entity_poly.type
_entity_poly.pdbx_seq_one_letter_code
_entity_poly.pdbx_strand_id
1 'polypeptide(L)'
;MNTLVRMVMMFLFLILGTHVSEAYNTCPKCGSIDVPYPLSTDDNCGDPRYKVYCNNGILKFLSAAGFSYKILSINPSAYKLIISPPTIQKGTCYSSDFSSEGLKLDENLPFNISTHNTVMLFNCSDHILFSPLNCSSTSFCRQFEDNVEEGIGCKNTLCCHYLKDSAMTSHMIRIRAVGCTRI
;
A
#
# COMPACT_ATOMS: atom_id res chain seq x y z
N MET A 1 42.05 16.25 41.57
CA MET A 1 41.28 15.14 40.94
C MET A 1 42.25 14.32 40.09
N ASN A 2 42.57 13.08 40.48
CA ASN A 2 43.52 12.24 39.74
C ASN A 2 43.03 12.00 38.30
N THR A 3 43.94 11.91 37.34
CA THR A 3 43.66 11.64 35.92
C THR A 3 42.82 10.37 35.73
N LEU A 4 43.04 9.35 36.55
CA LEU A 4 42.24 8.14 36.61
C LEU A 4 40.77 8.43 36.98
N VAL A 5 40.54 9.30 37.98
CA VAL A 5 39.19 9.66 38.43
C VAL A 5 38.45 10.45 37.35
N ARG A 6 39.14 11.31 36.60
CA ARG A 6 38.55 12.01 35.43
C ARG A 6 38.16 11.05 34.31
N MET A 7 39.01 10.06 33.98
CA MET A 7 38.68 9.06 32.95
C MET A 7 37.49 8.18 33.36
N VAL A 8 37.46 7.71 34.61
CA VAL A 8 36.34 6.90 35.13
C VAL A 8 35.03 7.70 35.09
N MET A 9 35.08 8.98 35.45
CA MET A 9 33.89 9.84 35.40
C MET A 9 33.42 10.07 33.95
N MET A 10 34.32 10.33 33.00
CA MET A 10 33.97 10.47 31.57
C MET A 10 33.38 9.18 30.98
N PHE A 11 33.93 8.01 31.36
CA PHE A 11 33.34 6.72 30.98
C PHE A 11 31.94 6.54 31.58
N LEU A 12 31.73 6.89 32.86
CA LEU A 12 30.40 6.84 33.48
C LEU A 12 29.38 7.73 32.75
N PHE A 13 29.76 8.95 32.36
CA PHE A 13 28.89 9.86 31.60
C PHE A 13 28.56 9.33 30.20
N LEU A 14 29.48 8.63 29.54
CA LEU A 14 29.23 7.97 28.25
C LEU A 14 28.28 6.77 28.37
N ILE A 15 28.35 6.02 29.48
CA ILE A 15 27.48 4.86 29.74
C ILE A 15 26.07 5.31 30.15
N LEU A 16 25.93 6.45 30.86
CA LEU A 16 24.61 7.04 31.18
C LEU A 16 23.94 7.76 30.00
N GLY A 17 24.69 8.13 28.96
CA GLY A 17 24.21 8.91 27.82
C GLY A 17 23.58 8.09 26.69
N THR A 18 23.66 6.75 26.74
CA THR A 18 23.07 5.88 25.73
C THR A 18 22.00 5.04 26.39
N HIS A 19 20.76 5.16 25.90
CA HIS A 19 19.57 4.32 26.07
C HIS A 19 18.32 5.15 26.40
N VAL A 20 18.03 6.18 25.59
CA VAL A 20 16.62 6.51 25.32
C VAL A 20 16.15 5.43 24.35
N SER A 21 15.78 4.27 24.89
CA SER A 21 14.92 3.37 24.15
C SER A 21 13.58 4.10 24.06
N GLU A 22 13.30 4.76 22.93
CA GLU A 22 11.93 5.09 22.57
C GLU A 22 11.18 3.76 22.49
N ALA A 23 10.63 3.33 23.62
CA ALA A 23 9.64 2.28 23.65
C ALA A 23 8.42 2.86 22.95
N TYR A 24 8.42 2.75 21.61
CA TYR A 24 7.27 3.13 20.83
C TYR A 24 6.09 2.31 21.32
N ASN A 25 5.16 3.00 21.97
CA ASN A 25 3.95 2.38 22.48
C ASN A 25 3.19 1.75 21.31
N THR A 26 2.54 0.62 21.57
CA THR A 26 1.57 0.07 20.61
C THR A 26 0.46 1.10 20.40
N CYS A 27 0.13 1.37 19.14
CA CYS A 27 -0.93 2.30 18.82
C CYS A 27 -2.30 1.80 19.31
N PRO A 28 -3.21 2.71 19.70
CA PRO A 28 -4.57 2.33 20.03
C PRO A 28 -5.26 1.69 18.81
N LYS A 29 -6.31 0.89 19.08
CA LYS A 29 -7.15 0.31 18.03
C LYS A 29 -7.76 1.40 17.16
N CYS A 30 -7.81 1.15 15.85
CA CYS A 30 -8.56 1.97 14.92
C CYS A 30 -9.88 1.28 14.56
N GLY A 31 -10.97 1.70 15.19
CA GLY A 31 -12.25 0.99 15.08
C GLY A 31 -12.13 -0.42 15.64
N SER A 32 -12.36 -1.44 14.81
CA SER A 32 -12.20 -2.85 15.18
C SER A 32 -10.81 -3.44 14.92
N ILE A 33 -9.91 -2.69 14.25
CA ILE A 33 -8.60 -3.19 13.82
C ILE A 33 -7.55 -2.89 14.88
N ASP A 34 -6.87 -3.94 15.35
CA ASP A 34 -5.64 -3.85 16.12
C ASP A 34 -4.50 -3.25 15.28
N VAL A 35 -3.77 -2.28 15.84
CA VAL A 35 -2.62 -1.63 15.18
C VAL A 35 -1.32 -2.09 15.86
N PRO A 36 -0.74 -3.21 15.42
CA PRO A 36 0.49 -3.75 16.01
C PRO A 36 1.71 -2.90 15.64
N TYR A 37 2.70 -2.86 16.54
CA TYR A 37 4.04 -2.39 16.18
C TYR A 37 4.58 -3.22 14.98
N PRO A 38 5.23 -2.60 13.98
CA PRO A 38 5.73 -1.22 13.94
C PRO A 38 4.74 -0.17 13.39
N LEU A 39 3.49 -0.51 13.05
CA LEU A 39 2.58 0.46 12.45
C LEU A 39 2.31 1.65 13.39
N SER A 40 2.36 2.86 12.83
CA SER A 40 2.21 4.12 13.54
C SER A 40 0.98 4.88 13.04
N THR A 41 0.08 5.28 13.96
CA THR A 41 -1.08 6.13 13.66
C THR A 41 -0.88 7.60 14.01
N ASP A 42 0.10 7.89 14.87
CA ASP A 42 0.47 9.22 15.32
C ASP A 42 1.93 9.23 15.82
N ASP A 43 2.47 10.41 16.14
CA ASP A 43 3.87 10.55 16.50
C ASP A 43 4.22 10.01 17.91
N ASN A 44 3.24 9.54 18.70
CA ASN A 44 3.44 9.02 20.06
C ASN A 44 3.39 7.47 20.14
N CYS A 45 3.10 6.79 19.03
CA CYS A 45 2.97 5.33 18.98
C CYS A 45 3.47 4.74 17.66
N GLY A 46 4.02 3.52 17.70
CA GLY A 46 4.58 2.84 16.53
C GLY A 46 5.78 3.54 15.88
N ASP A 47 6.39 2.96 14.87
CA ASP A 47 7.54 3.55 14.18
C ASP A 47 7.07 4.53 13.08
N PRO A 48 7.53 5.81 13.06
CA PRO A 48 7.12 6.80 12.07
C PRO A 48 7.39 6.41 10.60
N ARG A 49 8.24 5.42 10.34
CA ARG A 49 8.48 4.88 8.99
C ARG A 49 7.34 3.98 8.49
N TYR A 50 6.49 3.51 9.39
CA TYR A 50 5.37 2.61 9.11
C TYR A 50 4.01 3.32 9.30
N LYS A 51 3.90 4.56 8.81
CA LYS A 51 2.71 5.40 8.98
C LYS A 51 1.46 4.81 8.30
N VAL A 52 0.38 4.74 9.06
CA VAL A 52 -1.00 4.46 8.64
C VAL A 52 -1.92 5.49 9.29
N TYR A 53 -3.07 5.77 8.69
CA TYR A 53 -3.94 6.85 9.15
C TYR A 53 -5.25 6.26 9.67
N CYS A 54 -5.59 6.56 10.93
CA CYS A 54 -6.90 6.27 11.46
C CYS A 54 -7.81 7.49 11.35
N ASN A 55 -8.95 7.36 10.68
CA ASN A 55 -9.96 8.42 10.63
C ASN A 55 -11.35 7.83 10.82
N ASN A 56 -12.08 8.29 11.84
CA ASN A 56 -13.44 7.83 12.19
C ASN A 56 -13.54 6.30 12.28
N GLY A 57 -12.54 5.65 12.88
CA GLY A 57 -12.47 4.19 13.03
C GLY A 57 -12.15 3.43 11.73
N ILE A 58 -11.78 4.13 10.65
CA ILE A 58 -11.34 3.54 9.39
C ILE A 58 -9.83 3.71 9.26
N LEU A 59 -9.11 2.60 9.26
CA LEU A 59 -7.67 2.58 9.06
C LEU A 59 -7.35 2.66 7.55
N LYS A 60 -6.39 3.51 7.19
CA LYS A 60 -6.02 3.81 5.80
C LYS A 60 -4.51 3.81 5.60
N PHE A 61 -4.10 3.41 4.40
CA PHE A 61 -2.73 3.49 3.91
C PHE A 61 -2.64 4.63 2.88
N LEU A 62 -1.70 5.56 3.06
CA LEU A 62 -1.50 6.68 2.15
C LEU A 62 -0.46 6.31 1.08
N SER A 63 -0.89 6.29 -0.17
CA SER A 63 0.00 6.21 -1.33
C SER A 63 0.88 7.44 -1.40
N ALA A 64 2.13 7.28 -1.86
CA ALA A 64 3.02 8.39 -2.19
C ALA A 64 2.44 9.29 -3.30
N ALA A 65 1.44 8.82 -4.05
CA ALA A 65 0.70 9.62 -5.02
C ALA A 65 -0.46 10.45 -4.40
N GLY A 66 -0.71 10.32 -3.09
CA GLY A 66 -1.72 11.10 -2.36
C GLY A 66 -3.09 10.41 -2.19
N PHE A 67 -3.32 9.26 -2.84
CA PHE A 67 -4.55 8.48 -2.65
C PHE A 67 -4.52 7.64 -1.37
N SER A 68 -5.63 7.59 -0.63
CA SER A 68 -5.75 6.81 0.60
C SER A 68 -6.55 5.53 0.39
N TYR A 69 -5.90 4.38 0.54
CA TYR A 69 -6.54 3.06 0.44
C TYR A 69 -6.98 2.58 1.82
N LYS A 70 -8.18 1.99 1.94
CA LYS A 70 -8.65 1.42 3.22
C LYS A 70 -7.84 0.17 3.54
N ILE A 71 -7.37 0.03 4.77
CA ILE A 71 -6.77 -1.23 5.24
C ILE A 71 -7.92 -2.16 5.65
N LEU A 72 -7.95 -3.35 5.04
CA LEU A 72 -8.94 -4.39 5.30
C LEU A 72 -8.52 -5.31 6.44
N SER A 73 -7.24 -5.67 6.50
CA SER A 73 -6.71 -6.55 7.53
C SER A 73 -5.20 -6.38 7.71
N ILE A 74 -4.70 -6.77 8.87
CA ILE A 74 -3.28 -6.77 9.23
C ILE A 74 -2.94 -8.16 9.77
N ASN A 75 -1.86 -8.74 9.26
CA ASN A 75 -1.26 -9.96 9.76
C ASN A 75 0.18 -9.63 10.24
N PRO A 76 0.37 -9.39 11.55
CA PRO A 76 1.66 -9.03 12.12
C PRO A 76 2.71 -10.14 11.91
N SER A 77 2.31 -11.41 12.09
CA SER A 77 3.22 -12.56 11.95
C SER A 77 3.77 -12.72 10.52
N ALA A 78 3.00 -12.29 9.53
CA ALA A 78 3.42 -12.32 8.13
C ALA A 78 4.01 -10.99 7.62
N TYR A 79 4.07 -9.95 8.48
CA TYR A 79 4.43 -8.58 8.09
C TYR A 79 3.64 -8.07 6.88
N LYS A 80 2.34 -8.36 6.85
CA LYS A 80 1.45 -8.04 5.73
C LYS A 80 0.24 -7.26 6.20
N LEU A 81 -0.13 -6.26 5.42
CA LEU A 81 -1.44 -5.63 5.47
C LEU A 81 -2.10 -5.77 4.11
N ILE A 82 -3.42 -5.87 4.09
CA ILE A 82 -4.23 -5.93 2.87
C ILE A 82 -4.97 -4.61 2.76
N ILE A 83 -4.79 -3.92 1.65
CA ILE A 83 -5.55 -2.72 1.30
C ILE A 83 -6.69 -3.06 0.36
N SER A 84 -7.77 -2.28 0.40
CA SER A 84 -8.86 -2.38 -0.56
C SER A 84 -8.41 -1.86 -1.93
N PRO A 85 -8.91 -2.43 -3.04
CA PRO A 85 -8.78 -1.79 -4.34
C PRO A 85 -9.50 -0.44 -4.36
N PRO A 86 -9.14 0.46 -5.30
CA PRO A 86 -9.91 1.68 -5.53
C PRO A 86 -11.34 1.32 -5.94
N THR A 87 -12.33 2.11 -5.51
CA THR A 87 -13.71 1.92 -5.98
C THR A 87 -13.83 2.38 -7.43
N ILE A 88 -14.65 1.66 -8.20
CA ILE A 88 -15.07 2.09 -9.54
C ILE A 88 -16.39 2.86 -9.40
N GLN A 89 -16.46 4.05 -10.00
CA GLN A 89 -17.66 4.88 -9.93
C GLN A 89 -18.82 4.23 -10.70
N LYS A 90 -19.98 4.09 -10.04
CA LYS A 90 -21.18 3.44 -10.59
C LYS A 90 -21.57 4.00 -11.96
N GLY A 91 -21.83 3.09 -12.91
CA GLY A 91 -22.24 3.46 -14.27
C GLY A 91 -21.09 4.00 -15.14
N THR A 92 -19.87 3.99 -14.61
CA THR A 92 -18.66 4.38 -15.35
C THR A 92 -17.62 3.29 -15.21
N CYS A 93 -16.60 3.34 -16.07
CA CYS A 93 -15.40 2.54 -15.89
C CYS A 93 -14.27 3.47 -15.42
N TYR A 94 -14.40 4.10 -14.26
CA TYR A 94 -13.41 5.01 -13.68
C TYR A 94 -13.03 4.60 -12.25
N SER A 95 -11.76 4.23 -12.04
CA SER A 95 -11.22 3.98 -10.71
C SER A 95 -11.01 5.31 -9.97
N SER A 96 -11.28 5.31 -8.67
CA SER A 96 -11.17 6.50 -7.81
C SER A 96 -9.74 7.01 -7.65
N ASP A 97 -8.73 6.17 -7.90
CA ASP A 97 -7.30 6.52 -7.83
C ASP A 97 -6.70 6.92 -9.20
N PHE A 98 -7.53 7.04 -10.24
CA PHE A 98 -7.06 7.36 -11.59
C PHE A 98 -6.23 8.66 -11.66
N SER A 99 -6.67 9.71 -10.96
CA SER A 99 -5.96 11.00 -10.91
C SER A 99 -4.62 10.93 -10.20
N SER A 100 -4.38 9.86 -9.42
CA SER A 100 -3.13 9.58 -8.72
C SER A 100 -2.24 8.59 -9.47
N GLU A 101 -2.62 8.18 -10.69
CA GLU A 101 -1.91 7.19 -11.52
C GLU A 101 -1.75 5.81 -10.86
N GLY A 102 -2.63 5.49 -9.90
CA GLY A 102 -2.65 4.22 -9.17
C GLY A 102 -1.84 4.23 -7.86
N LEU A 103 -1.49 3.03 -7.39
CA LEU A 103 -0.77 2.85 -6.14
C LEU A 103 0.73 3.09 -6.34
N LYS A 104 1.29 4.00 -5.53
CA LYS A 104 2.72 4.28 -5.47
C LYS A 104 3.19 4.23 -4.01
N LEU A 105 4.26 3.51 -3.76
CA LEU A 105 4.94 3.45 -2.48
C LEU A 105 6.15 4.39 -2.52
N ASP A 106 6.52 4.96 -1.39
CA ASP A 106 7.79 5.66 -1.23
C ASP A 106 8.92 4.63 -1.16
N GLU A 107 9.87 4.71 -2.07
CA GLU A 107 11.00 3.78 -2.16
C GLU A 107 11.96 3.88 -0.95
N ASN A 108 11.87 4.96 -0.17
CA ASN A 108 12.63 5.13 1.07
C ASN A 108 11.94 4.51 2.30
N LEU A 109 10.69 4.05 2.15
CA LEU A 109 9.91 3.46 3.24
C LEU A 109 9.89 1.93 3.13
N PRO A 110 9.66 1.20 4.25
CA PRO A 110 9.82 -0.24 4.34
C PRO A 110 8.64 -1.04 3.74
N PHE A 111 7.88 -0.46 2.81
CA PHE A 111 6.71 -1.10 2.22
C PHE A 111 7.01 -1.63 0.82
N ASN A 112 6.57 -2.86 0.57
CA ASN A 112 6.60 -3.49 -0.74
C ASN A 112 5.22 -4.05 -1.07
N ILE A 113 4.80 -3.88 -2.32
CA ILE A 113 3.67 -4.60 -2.90
C ILE A 113 4.08 -6.07 -3.00
N SER A 114 3.25 -6.99 -2.53
CA SER A 114 3.50 -8.44 -2.60
C SER A 114 3.47 -8.96 -4.05
N THR A 115 4.08 -10.12 -4.31
CA THR A 115 4.16 -10.80 -5.63
C THR A 115 2.93 -11.67 -5.96
N HIS A 116 1.85 -11.51 -5.21
CA HIS A 116 0.64 -12.32 -5.35
C HIS A 116 -0.57 -11.40 -5.43
N ASN A 117 -0.53 -10.48 -6.40
CA ASN A 117 -1.64 -9.59 -6.70
C ASN A 117 -2.07 -9.80 -8.14
N THR A 118 -3.38 -9.83 -8.36
CA THR A 118 -3.97 -9.74 -9.69
C THR A 118 -4.28 -8.28 -9.96
N VAL A 119 -3.72 -7.73 -11.03
CA VAL A 119 -4.03 -6.39 -11.49
C VAL A 119 -4.92 -6.51 -12.71
N MET A 120 -6.12 -5.96 -12.62
CA MET A 120 -7.06 -5.89 -13.73
C MET A 120 -6.87 -4.53 -14.40
N LEU A 121 -7.03 -4.47 -15.71
CA LEU A 121 -6.88 -3.25 -16.50
C LEU A 121 -8.13 -3.11 -17.34
N PHE A 122 -8.78 -1.94 -17.29
CA PHE A 122 -10.01 -1.68 -18.02
C PHE A 122 -9.86 -0.49 -18.96
N ASN A 123 -10.77 -0.41 -19.93
CA ASN A 123 -10.79 0.61 -20.97
C ASN A 123 -9.41 0.79 -21.62
N CYS A 124 -8.91 -0.32 -22.15
CA CYS A 124 -7.64 -0.41 -22.86
C CYS A 124 -7.76 -0.08 -24.34
N SER A 125 -6.68 0.43 -24.91
CA SER A 125 -6.48 0.54 -26.37
C SER A 125 -5.79 -0.70 -26.91
N ASP A 126 -5.94 -0.97 -28.21
CA ASP A 126 -5.34 -2.14 -28.87
C ASP A 126 -3.82 -2.18 -28.80
N HIS A 127 -3.16 -1.04 -28.53
CA HIS A 127 -1.71 -0.98 -28.28
C HIS A 127 -1.27 -1.86 -27.10
N ILE A 128 -2.16 -2.17 -26.15
CA ILE A 128 -1.81 -3.01 -25.00
C ILE A 128 -1.67 -4.49 -25.37
N LEU A 129 -2.20 -4.91 -26.53
CA LEU A 129 -2.14 -6.31 -26.99
C LEU A 129 -0.70 -6.76 -27.32
N PHE A 130 0.23 -5.81 -27.48
CA PHE A 130 1.67 -6.09 -27.62
C PHE A 130 2.38 -6.38 -26.29
N SER A 131 1.69 -6.19 -25.16
CA SER A 131 2.20 -6.52 -23.83
C SER A 131 1.80 -7.95 -23.43
N PRO A 132 2.56 -8.64 -22.57
CA PRO A 132 2.26 -10.01 -22.13
C PRO A 132 1.11 -10.05 -21.10
N LEU A 133 -0.06 -9.55 -21.50
CA LEU A 133 -1.27 -9.47 -20.68
C LEU A 133 -2.30 -10.50 -21.13
N ASN A 134 -3.17 -10.93 -20.21
CA ASN A 134 -4.27 -11.81 -20.54
C ASN A 134 -5.57 -11.00 -20.70
N CYS A 135 -5.95 -10.79 -21.96
CA CYS A 135 -7.17 -10.08 -22.38
C CYS A 135 -8.26 -11.04 -22.93
N SER A 136 -8.16 -12.35 -22.65
CA SER A 136 -9.11 -13.34 -23.16
C SER A 136 -10.53 -13.12 -22.61
N SER A 137 -11.52 -13.76 -23.23
CA SER A 137 -12.90 -13.79 -22.71
C SER A 137 -13.02 -14.46 -21.33
N THR A 138 -12.03 -15.25 -20.92
CA THR A 138 -11.97 -15.94 -19.62
C THR A 138 -11.10 -15.23 -18.57
N SER A 139 -10.56 -14.07 -18.92
CA SER A 139 -9.69 -13.26 -18.06
C SER A 139 -10.40 -12.82 -16.77
N PHE A 140 -9.62 -12.54 -15.71
CA PHE A 140 -10.19 -12.10 -14.43
C PHE A 140 -10.92 -10.76 -14.53
N CYS A 141 -10.51 -9.86 -15.44
CA CYS A 141 -11.23 -8.62 -15.68
C CYS A 141 -12.63 -8.87 -16.28
N ARG A 142 -12.80 -9.86 -17.17
CA ARG A 142 -14.12 -10.25 -17.68
C ARG A 142 -14.99 -10.88 -16.61
N GLN A 143 -14.40 -11.73 -15.76
CA GLN A 143 -15.12 -12.29 -14.61
C GLN A 143 -15.57 -11.18 -13.65
N PHE A 144 -14.76 -10.15 -13.44
CA PHE A 144 -15.14 -8.99 -12.64
C PHE A 144 -16.30 -8.21 -13.27
N GLU A 145 -16.23 -7.91 -14.57
CA GLU A 145 -17.30 -7.22 -15.30
C GLU A 145 -18.65 -7.96 -15.23
N ASP A 146 -18.62 -9.29 -15.25
CA ASP A 146 -19.83 -10.12 -15.28
C ASP A 146 -20.45 -10.39 -13.91
N ASN A 147 -19.65 -10.43 -12.85
CA ASN A 147 -20.10 -10.88 -11.52
C ASN A 147 -20.14 -9.77 -10.47
N VAL A 148 -19.64 -8.57 -10.76
CA VAL A 148 -19.52 -7.46 -9.80
C VAL A 148 -20.28 -6.23 -10.32
N GLU A 149 -21.13 -5.62 -9.49
CA GLU A 149 -21.98 -4.48 -9.88
C GLU A 149 -21.14 -3.31 -10.41
N GLU A 150 -20.03 -3.02 -9.74
CA GLU A 150 -19.06 -1.99 -10.12
C GLU A 150 -18.41 -2.26 -11.48
N GLY A 151 -18.29 -3.53 -11.89
CA GLY A 151 -17.70 -3.95 -13.15
C GLY A 151 -18.61 -3.80 -14.36
N ILE A 152 -19.94 -3.71 -14.16
CA ILE A 152 -20.91 -3.64 -15.25
C ILE A 152 -20.65 -2.43 -16.16
N GLY A 153 -20.19 -1.31 -15.58
CA GLY A 153 -19.86 -0.09 -16.30
C GLY A 153 -18.64 -0.20 -17.24
N CYS A 154 -17.84 -1.26 -17.10
CA CYS A 154 -16.65 -1.52 -17.93
C CYS A 154 -16.92 -2.45 -19.14
N LYS A 155 -18.11 -3.05 -19.20
CA LYS A 155 -18.49 -3.94 -20.31
C LYS A 155 -18.36 -3.26 -21.67
N ASN A 156 -18.04 -4.06 -22.69
CA ASN A 156 -17.80 -3.64 -24.08
C ASN A 156 -16.52 -2.83 -24.32
N THR A 157 -15.64 -2.67 -23.32
CA THR A 157 -14.29 -2.13 -23.52
C THR A 157 -13.25 -3.25 -23.54
N LEU A 158 -12.07 -3.04 -24.13
CA LEU A 158 -10.96 -3.98 -23.99
C LEU A 158 -10.50 -3.97 -22.53
N CYS A 159 -10.49 -5.16 -21.91
CA CYS A 159 -9.95 -5.36 -20.57
C CYS A 159 -8.88 -6.45 -20.62
N CYS A 160 -7.90 -6.34 -19.73
CA CYS A 160 -6.84 -7.31 -19.57
C CYS A 160 -6.56 -7.53 -18.08
N HIS A 161 -5.81 -8.56 -17.73
CA HIS A 161 -5.20 -8.66 -16.42
C HIS A 161 -3.79 -9.19 -16.51
N TYR A 162 -3.01 -8.94 -15.46
CA TYR A 162 -1.73 -9.60 -15.24
C TYR A 162 -1.57 -9.97 -13.77
N LEU A 163 -0.72 -10.96 -13.52
CA LEU A 163 -0.28 -11.30 -12.18
C LEU A 163 0.96 -10.48 -11.88
N LYS A 164 0.93 -9.66 -10.83
CA LYS A 164 2.13 -8.98 -10.36
C LYS A 164 3.08 -10.06 -9.85
N ASP A 165 4.20 -10.25 -10.54
CA ASP A 165 5.28 -11.15 -10.13
C ASP A 165 6.54 -10.39 -9.63
N SER A 166 7.63 -11.11 -9.37
CA SER A 166 8.90 -10.52 -8.90
C SER A 166 9.66 -9.73 -9.98
N ALA A 167 9.32 -9.86 -11.26
CA ALA A 167 9.95 -9.09 -12.33
C ALA A 167 9.36 -7.67 -12.43
N MET A 168 8.18 -7.44 -11.85
CA MET A 168 7.54 -6.13 -11.78
C MET A 168 8.00 -5.31 -10.58
N THR A 169 7.85 -3.99 -10.66
CA THR A 169 8.24 -3.07 -9.59
C THR A 169 7.51 -3.39 -8.29
N SER A 170 8.25 -3.50 -7.18
CA SER A 170 7.65 -3.74 -5.86
C SER A 170 7.00 -2.50 -5.26
N HIS A 171 7.24 -1.30 -5.81
CA HIS A 171 6.78 -0.03 -5.24
C HIS A 171 5.60 0.60 -5.97
N MET A 172 5.10 -0.01 -7.05
CA MET A 172 4.08 0.67 -7.86
C MET A 172 3.21 -0.28 -8.66
N ILE A 173 1.92 0.07 -8.73
CA ILE A 173 0.95 -0.46 -9.69
C ILE A 173 0.47 0.75 -10.49
N ARG A 174 0.97 0.88 -11.73
CA ARG A 174 0.78 2.07 -12.56
C ARG A 174 -0.51 1.99 -13.37
N ILE A 175 -1.18 3.13 -13.49
CA ILE A 175 -2.16 3.42 -14.53
C ILE A 175 -1.50 4.36 -15.54
N ARG A 176 -1.46 4.01 -16.83
CA ARG A 176 -0.95 4.90 -17.88
C ARG A 176 -2.08 5.30 -18.81
N ALA A 177 -2.20 6.60 -19.08
CA ALA A 177 -3.14 7.10 -20.08
C ALA A 177 -2.91 6.50 -21.48
N VAL A 178 -1.66 6.11 -21.79
CA VAL A 178 -1.29 5.38 -23.00
C VAL A 178 -1.32 3.88 -22.69
N GLY A 179 -2.39 3.20 -23.10
CA GLY A 179 -2.59 1.78 -22.87
C GLY A 179 -3.97 1.52 -22.27
N CYS A 180 -4.06 1.46 -20.94
CA CYS A 180 -5.30 1.22 -20.21
C CYS A 180 -5.53 2.36 -19.24
N THR A 181 -6.72 2.95 -19.32
CA THR A 181 -6.98 4.14 -18.53
C THR A 181 -7.39 3.81 -17.08
N ARG A 182 -7.57 2.53 -16.71
CA ARG A 182 -8.23 2.10 -15.46
C ARG A 182 -7.64 0.81 -14.89
N ILE A 183 -7.74 0.61 -13.56
CA ILE A 183 -7.18 -0.52 -12.82
C ILE A 183 -8.12 -1.07 -11.75
#